data_AF-A0A1H9FNS2-F1
#
_entry.id   AF-A0A1H9FNS2-F1
#
_cell.length_a   1.000
_cell.length_b   1.000
_cell.length_c   1.000
_cell.angle_alpha   90.00
_cell.angle_beta   90.00
_cell.angle_gamma   90.00
#
_symmetry.space_group_name_H-M   'P 1'
#
loop_
_entity.id
_entity.type
_entity.pdbx_description
1 polymer ?
#
loop_
_entity_poly.entity_id
_entity_poly.type
_entity_poly.pdbx_seq_one_letter_code
_entity_poly.pdbx_strand_id
1 'polypeptide(L)'
;MSMDWYEAEQEQAYSEFIDSLAAELYDEHKEQAIAEFVSERLASYYKTHAHMAEDAITFLKKSQSLQDSEPTASLIFSSTVTEVLLKSVLLKPIVYGLVHTESLAELISTVLVKQAGIDRFKELVFGILEHHIHFESGISNYCREGADVPLWKEREGIQVLRNKVLHQAKTCNKYDAERSLGVAMAFINLTNLLLSSIGLKFSKGGLLVSE
;
A
#
# COMPACT_ATOMS: atom_id res chain seq x y z
N MET A 1 53.47 25.45 19.22
CA MET A 1 52.43 26.49 19.17
C MET A 1 51.42 26.11 20.24
N SER A 2 51.35 26.87 21.33
CA SER A 2 50.34 26.68 22.36
C SER A 2 49.00 27.09 21.76
N MET A 3 48.03 26.18 21.75
CA MET A 3 46.64 26.52 21.46
C MET A 3 46.26 27.69 22.36
N ASP A 4 45.81 28.80 21.79
CA ASP A 4 45.32 29.93 22.59
C ASP A 4 44.13 29.42 23.39
N TRP A 5 44.05 29.77 24.68
CA TRP A 5 42.95 29.33 25.55
C TRP A 5 41.58 29.70 24.96
N TYR A 6 41.55 30.79 24.19
CA TYR A 6 40.39 31.26 23.44
C TYR A 6 39.98 30.32 22.30
N GLU A 7 40.92 29.70 21.59
CA GLU A 7 40.64 28.74 20.51
C GLU A 7 40.13 27.40 21.07
N ALA A 8 40.69 26.96 22.21
CA ALA A 8 40.26 25.73 22.87
C ALA A 8 38.82 25.85 23.44
N GLU A 9 38.49 27.00 24.02
CA GLU A 9 37.14 27.28 24.56
C GLU A 9 36.09 27.40 23.43
N GLN A 10 36.51 27.92 22.28
CA GLN A 10 35.66 28.04 21.09
C GLN A 10 35.42 26.69 20.40
N GLU A 11 36.43 25.82 20.32
CA GLU A 11 36.28 24.44 19.84
C GLU A 11 35.37 23.60 20.75
N GLN A 12 35.47 23.78 22.07
CA GLN A 12 34.64 23.05 23.02
C GLN A 12 33.17 23.48 22.93
N ALA A 13 32.89 24.78 22.84
CA ALA A 13 31.54 25.30 22.63
C ALA A 13 30.94 24.85 21.28
N TYR A 14 31.77 24.76 20.23
CA TYR A 14 31.35 24.25 18.93
C TYR A 14 31.04 22.74 18.98
N SER A 15 31.87 21.95 19.67
CA SER A 15 31.62 20.51 19.85
C SER A 15 30.34 20.26 20.65
N GLU A 16 30.14 20.97 21.76
CA GLU A 16 28.92 20.84 22.58
C GLU A 16 27.66 21.26 21.78
N PHE A 17 27.76 22.29 20.92
CA PHE A 17 26.68 22.67 20.02
C PHE A 17 26.39 21.59 18.96
N ILE A 18 27.41 21.04 18.30
CA ILE A 18 27.26 19.96 17.33
C ILE A 18 26.68 18.70 17.97
N ASP A 19 27.12 18.35 19.18
CA ASP A 19 26.62 17.19 19.93
C ASP A 19 25.15 17.40 20.36
N SER A 20 24.78 18.63 20.74
CA SER A 20 23.38 18.98 21.05
C SER A 20 22.47 18.92 19.82
N LEU A 21 22.94 19.41 18.67
CA LEU A 21 22.22 19.37 17.40
C LEU A 21 22.10 17.93 16.89
N ALA A 22 23.14 17.12 17.05
CA ALA A 22 23.12 15.70 16.75
C ALA A 22 22.13 14.96 17.66
N ALA A 23 22.09 15.25 18.96
CA ALA A 23 21.13 14.64 19.88
C ALA A 23 19.67 15.00 19.55
N GLU A 24 19.37 16.26 19.22
CA GLU A 24 18.05 16.69 18.75
C GLU A 24 17.65 16.03 17.42
N LEU A 25 18.57 15.95 16.45
CA LEU A 25 18.30 15.39 15.12
C LEU A 25 18.27 13.85 15.07
N TYR A 26 19.06 13.15 15.88
CA TYR A 26 19.24 11.69 15.75
C TYR A 26 18.23 10.83 16.50
N ASP A 27 17.63 11.30 17.61
CA ASP A 27 16.70 10.48 18.37
C ASP A 27 15.25 10.98 18.29
N GLU A 28 14.98 12.28 18.37
CA GLU A 28 13.59 12.80 18.30
C GLU A 28 13.06 12.91 16.85
N HIS A 29 13.91 13.28 15.89
CA HIS A 29 13.49 13.51 14.50
C HIS A 29 13.82 12.36 13.54
N LYS A 30 14.53 11.33 13.99
CA LYS A 30 14.94 10.22 13.12
C LYS A 30 13.78 9.38 12.64
N GLU A 31 12.83 9.04 13.51
CA GLU A 31 11.63 8.28 13.09
C GLU A 31 10.78 9.10 12.12
N GLN A 32 10.64 10.41 12.38
CA GLN A 32 9.95 11.33 11.51
C GLN A 32 10.66 11.46 10.14
N ALA A 33 11.98 11.65 10.12
CA ALA A 33 12.75 11.76 8.89
C ALA A 33 12.73 10.46 8.07
N ILE A 34 12.73 9.29 8.72
CA ILE A 34 12.54 8.00 8.05
C ILE A 34 11.15 7.91 7.45
N ALA A 35 10.10 8.29 8.19
CA ALA A 35 8.72 8.25 7.70
C ALA A 35 8.49 9.21 6.53
N GLU A 36 9.03 10.42 6.61
CA GLU A 36 9.00 11.42 5.53
C GLU A 36 9.76 10.91 4.29
N PHE A 37 10.97 10.37 4.47
CA PHE A 37 11.74 9.78 3.38
C PHE A 37 10.99 8.63 2.70
N VAL A 38 10.38 7.71 3.46
CA VAL A 38 9.59 6.60 2.90
C VAL A 38 8.37 7.14 2.16
N SER A 39 7.69 8.16 2.70
CA SER A 39 6.53 8.80 2.07
C SER A 39 6.90 9.49 0.75
N GLU A 40 8.03 10.20 0.71
CA GLU A 40 8.55 10.83 -0.51
C GLU A 40 8.90 9.79 -1.58
N ARG A 41 9.56 8.69 -1.18
CA ARG A 41 9.91 7.59 -2.10
C ARG A 41 8.65 6.91 -2.64
N LEU A 42 7.64 6.71 -1.80
CA LEU A 42 6.35 6.16 -2.19
C LEU A 42 5.64 7.09 -3.19
N ALA A 43 5.58 8.39 -2.91
CA ALA A 43 4.99 9.39 -3.82
C ALA A 43 5.75 9.47 -5.15
N SER A 44 7.08 9.40 -5.14
CA SER A 44 7.91 9.35 -6.35
C SER A 44 7.58 8.13 -7.22
N TYR A 45 7.38 6.97 -6.59
CA TYR A 45 6.99 5.76 -7.31
C TYR A 45 5.65 5.91 -8.03
N TYR A 46 4.64 6.44 -7.35
CA TYR A 46 3.33 6.65 -7.96
C TYR A 46 3.33 7.69 -9.08
N LYS A 47 4.10 8.79 -8.94
CA LYS A 47 4.23 9.82 -9.97
C LYS A 47 4.83 9.27 -11.27
N THR A 48 5.79 8.37 -11.17
CA THR A 48 6.42 7.71 -12.35
C THR A 48 5.56 6.61 -12.96
N HIS A 49 4.56 6.11 -12.22
CA HIS A 49 3.69 5.00 -12.64
C HIS A 49 2.20 5.38 -12.62
N ALA A 50 1.86 6.57 -13.13
CA ALA A 50 0.51 7.14 -12.97
C ALA A 50 -0.63 6.25 -13.50
N HIS A 51 -0.38 5.39 -14.48
CA HIS A 51 -1.36 4.53 -15.14
C HIS A 51 -1.57 3.15 -14.47
N MET A 52 -0.86 2.84 -13.38
CA MET A 52 -0.79 1.48 -12.83
C MET A 52 -2.12 0.87 -12.36
N ALA A 53 -3.13 1.69 -12.09
CA ALA A 53 -4.44 1.24 -11.63
C ALA A 53 -5.53 1.28 -12.71
N GLU A 54 -5.25 1.79 -13.92
CA GLU A 54 -6.27 1.97 -14.97
C GLU A 54 -6.94 0.66 -15.39
N ASP A 55 -6.15 -0.40 -15.58
CA ASP A 55 -6.66 -1.73 -15.91
C ASP A 55 -7.51 -2.30 -14.78
N ALA A 56 -7.09 -2.11 -13.52
CA ALA A 56 -7.83 -2.56 -12.35
C ALA A 56 -9.17 -1.81 -12.23
N ILE A 57 -9.19 -0.50 -12.45
CA ILE A 57 -10.44 0.28 -12.45
C ILE A 57 -11.35 -0.11 -13.63
N THR A 58 -10.78 -0.42 -14.79
CA THR A 58 -11.55 -0.92 -15.93
C THR A 58 -12.20 -2.27 -15.61
N PHE A 59 -11.47 -3.17 -14.96
CA PHE A 59 -11.99 -4.48 -14.55
C PHE A 59 -13.02 -4.36 -13.44
N LEU A 60 -12.88 -3.38 -12.54
CA LEU A 60 -13.89 -3.08 -11.52
C LEU A 60 -15.21 -2.69 -12.17
N LYS A 61 -15.19 -1.77 -13.15
CA LYS A 61 -16.38 -1.34 -13.89
C LYS A 61 -17.04 -2.51 -14.63
N LYS A 62 -16.24 -3.39 -15.24
CA LYS A 62 -16.75 -4.63 -15.87
C LYS A 62 -17.40 -5.56 -14.85
N SER A 63 -16.75 -5.78 -13.71
CA SER A 63 -17.27 -6.60 -12.61
C SER A 63 -18.63 -6.08 -12.12
N GLN A 64 -18.76 -4.77 -11.93
CA GLN A 64 -20.02 -4.10 -11.57
C GLN A 64 -21.11 -4.35 -12.61
N SER A 65 -20.81 -4.16 -13.90
CA SER A 65 -21.80 -4.33 -14.98
C SER A 65 -22.31 -5.77 -15.16
N LEU A 66 -21.52 -6.76 -14.71
CA LEU A 66 -21.80 -8.19 -14.89
C LEU A 66 -22.33 -8.86 -13.63
N GLN A 67 -22.42 -8.14 -12.51
CA GLN A 67 -22.76 -8.71 -11.20
C GLN A 67 -24.10 -9.45 -11.21
N ASP A 68 -25.12 -8.89 -11.85
CA ASP A 68 -26.46 -9.45 -11.90
C ASP A 68 -26.64 -10.51 -12.99
N SER A 69 -26.00 -10.33 -14.15
CA SER A 69 -26.19 -11.17 -15.34
C SER A 69 -25.21 -12.35 -15.40
N GLU A 70 -23.96 -12.14 -15.00
CA GLU A 70 -22.87 -13.12 -15.10
C GLU A 70 -22.01 -13.14 -13.82
N PRO A 71 -22.54 -13.66 -12.68
CA PRO A 71 -21.86 -13.61 -11.38
C PRO A 71 -20.44 -14.20 -11.40
N THR A 72 -20.23 -15.28 -12.14
CA THR A 72 -18.91 -15.92 -12.23
C THR A 72 -17.88 -15.02 -12.92
N ALA A 73 -18.26 -14.33 -13.99
CA ALA A 73 -17.39 -13.36 -14.64
C ALA A 73 -17.14 -12.13 -13.74
N SER A 74 -18.18 -11.66 -13.05
CA SER A 74 -18.06 -10.58 -12.07
C SER A 74 -17.07 -10.91 -10.94
N LEU A 75 -17.12 -12.14 -10.41
CA LEU A 75 -16.16 -12.62 -9.41
C LEU A 75 -14.73 -12.68 -9.95
N ILE A 76 -14.53 -13.19 -11.16
CA ILE A 76 -13.19 -13.25 -11.78
C ILE A 76 -12.61 -11.84 -11.94
N PHE A 77 -13.40 -10.88 -12.43
CA PHE A 77 -12.94 -9.51 -12.60
C PHE A 77 -12.63 -8.84 -11.27
N SER A 78 -13.54 -8.88 -10.28
CA SER A 78 -13.32 -8.25 -8.96
C SER A 78 -12.17 -8.88 -8.17
N SER A 79 -12.01 -10.21 -8.23
CA SER A 79 -10.88 -10.89 -7.59
C SER A 79 -9.55 -10.54 -8.27
N THR A 80 -9.55 -10.35 -9.59
CA THR A 80 -8.38 -9.85 -10.34
C THR A 80 -8.03 -8.43 -9.90
N VAL A 81 -9.01 -7.54 -9.77
CA VAL A 81 -8.79 -6.17 -9.26
C VAL A 81 -8.14 -6.21 -7.89
N THR A 82 -8.67 -7.02 -6.97
CA THR A 82 -8.11 -7.15 -5.61
C THR A 82 -6.65 -7.61 -5.64
N GLU A 83 -6.32 -8.59 -6.47
CA GLU A 83 -4.95 -9.11 -6.60
C GLU A 83 -4.00 -8.07 -7.22
N VAL A 84 -4.40 -7.42 -8.31
CA VAL A 84 -3.59 -6.38 -8.97
C VAL A 84 -3.36 -5.19 -8.04
N LEU A 85 -4.40 -4.76 -7.33
CA LEU A 85 -4.31 -3.63 -6.40
C LEU A 85 -3.35 -3.95 -5.24
N LEU A 86 -3.50 -5.11 -4.60
CA LEU A 86 -2.61 -5.53 -3.51
C LEU A 86 -1.16 -5.69 -3.98
N LYS A 87 -0.92 -6.30 -5.15
CA LYS A 87 0.45 -6.55 -5.64
C LYS A 87 1.10 -5.32 -6.24
N SER A 88 0.45 -4.72 -7.23
CA SER A 88 1.05 -3.69 -8.09
C SER A 88 0.86 -2.28 -7.54
N VAL A 89 -0.23 -2.02 -6.83
CA VAL A 89 -0.63 -0.67 -6.41
C VAL A 89 -0.38 -0.43 -4.92
N LEU A 90 -0.28 -1.46 -4.09
CA LEU A 90 0.09 -1.34 -2.68
C LEU A 90 1.49 -1.89 -2.43
N LEU A 91 1.66 -3.21 -2.56
CA LEU A 91 2.87 -3.87 -2.12
C LEU A 91 4.13 -3.43 -2.89
N LYS A 92 4.07 -3.37 -4.23
CA LYS A 92 5.23 -2.97 -5.03
C LYS A 92 5.72 -1.55 -4.69
N PRO A 93 4.85 -0.51 -4.66
CA PRO A 93 5.23 0.81 -4.17
C PRO A 93 5.78 0.83 -2.74
N ILE A 94 5.16 0.08 -1.81
CA ILE A 94 5.62 -0.03 -0.42
C ILE A 94 7.06 -0.56 -0.36
N VAL A 95 7.31 -1.70 -1.01
CA VAL A 95 8.64 -2.31 -1.02
C VAL A 95 9.66 -1.40 -1.71
N TYR A 96 9.26 -0.70 -2.77
CA TYR A 96 10.12 0.29 -3.42
C TYR A 96 10.48 1.46 -2.48
N GLY A 97 9.52 1.94 -1.69
CA GLY A 97 9.71 3.01 -0.70
C GLY A 97 10.68 2.65 0.42
N LEU A 98 10.73 1.37 0.79
CA LEU A 98 11.62 0.85 1.84
C LEU A 98 13.07 0.63 1.40
N VAL A 99 13.37 0.73 0.10
CA VAL A 99 14.72 0.53 -0.42
C VAL A 99 15.35 1.88 -0.77
N HIS A 100 16.43 2.22 -0.05
CA HIS A 100 17.15 3.49 -0.21
C HIS A 100 17.79 3.66 -1.60
N THR A 101 18.22 2.57 -2.24
CA THR A 101 18.87 2.61 -3.56
C THR A 101 17.85 2.36 -4.67
N GLU A 102 17.56 3.37 -5.48
CA GLU A 102 16.54 3.32 -6.53
C GLU A 102 16.73 2.19 -7.56
N SER A 103 17.96 1.97 -8.03
CA SER A 103 18.27 0.89 -8.98
C SER A 103 18.01 -0.50 -8.42
N LEU A 104 18.14 -0.67 -7.09
CA LEU A 104 17.86 -1.92 -6.41
C LEU A 104 16.39 -2.04 -6.01
N ALA A 105 15.73 -0.90 -5.73
CA ALA A 105 14.32 -0.84 -5.32
C ALA A 105 13.38 -1.46 -6.35
N GLU A 106 13.58 -1.17 -7.64
CA GLU A 106 12.76 -1.73 -8.72
C GLU A 106 12.98 -3.25 -8.89
N LEU A 107 14.23 -3.71 -8.76
CA LEU A 107 14.57 -5.13 -8.85
C LEU A 107 13.96 -5.91 -7.67
N ILE A 108 14.19 -5.44 -6.44
CA ILE A 108 13.70 -6.09 -5.21
C ILE A 108 12.17 -6.13 -5.19
N SER A 109 11.52 -4.99 -5.44
CA SER A 109 10.05 -4.90 -5.44
C SER A 109 9.43 -5.82 -6.49
N THR A 110 9.99 -5.88 -7.70
CA THR A 110 9.50 -6.78 -8.76
C THR A 110 9.69 -8.25 -8.41
N VAL A 111 10.86 -8.65 -7.90
CA VAL A 111 11.15 -10.05 -7.56
C VAL A 111 10.27 -10.53 -6.42
N LEU A 112 10.16 -9.74 -5.34
CA LEU A 112 9.37 -10.09 -4.16
C LEU A 112 7.88 -10.22 -4.51
N VAL A 113 7.34 -9.29 -5.29
CA VAL A 113 5.91 -9.31 -5.66
C VAL A 113 5.58 -10.45 -6.63
N LYS A 114 6.51 -10.86 -7.51
CA LYS A 114 6.30 -11.99 -8.43
C LYS A 114 6.38 -13.35 -7.75
N GLN A 115 7.31 -13.53 -6.81
CA GLN A 115 7.61 -14.86 -6.26
C GLN A 115 6.81 -15.20 -4.99
N ALA A 116 6.31 -14.21 -4.27
CA ALA A 116 5.59 -14.44 -3.02
C ALA A 116 4.07 -14.27 -3.14
N GLY A 117 3.36 -15.14 -2.42
CA GLY A 117 1.91 -15.02 -2.25
C GLY A 117 1.60 -13.83 -1.36
N ILE A 118 0.52 -13.10 -1.65
CA ILE A 118 0.16 -11.84 -0.98
C ILE A 118 0.07 -12.01 0.54
N ASP A 119 -0.33 -13.19 1.02
CA ASP A 119 -0.46 -13.48 2.46
C ASP A 119 0.86 -13.36 3.23
N ARG A 120 2.01 -13.57 2.57
CA ARG A 120 3.33 -13.37 3.19
C ARG A 120 3.64 -11.91 3.46
N PHE A 121 2.94 -10.99 2.80
CA PHE A 121 3.09 -9.55 2.97
C PHE A 121 1.93 -8.90 3.74
N LYS A 122 1.04 -9.71 4.32
CA LYS A 122 -0.09 -9.21 5.09
C LYS A 122 0.34 -8.18 6.15
N GLU A 123 1.30 -8.55 6.99
CA GLU A 123 1.77 -7.69 8.09
C GLU A 123 2.44 -6.40 7.55
N LEU A 124 3.13 -6.49 6.41
CA LEU A 124 3.71 -5.31 5.77
C LEU A 124 2.64 -4.36 5.22
N VAL A 125 1.65 -4.89 4.51
CA VAL A 125 0.51 -4.09 4.01
C VAL A 125 -0.24 -3.48 5.17
N PHE A 126 -0.46 -4.23 6.25
CA PHE A 126 -1.14 -3.77 7.45
C PHE A 126 -0.38 -2.65 8.16
N GLY A 127 0.92 -2.83 8.40
CA GLY A 127 1.74 -1.81 9.05
C GLY A 127 1.76 -0.48 8.28
N ILE A 128 1.84 -0.52 6.95
CA ILE A 128 1.77 0.71 6.15
C ILE A 128 0.38 1.34 6.19
N LEU A 129 -0.69 0.55 6.06
CA LEU A 129 -2.04 1.10 6.14
C LEU A 129 -2.29 1.74 7.51
N GLU A 130 -1.86 1.10 8.60
CA GLU A 130 -1.99 1.67 9.96
C GLU A 130 -1.10 2.90 10.19
N HIS A 131 0.03 3.01 9.49
CA HIS A 131 0.87 4.21 9.54
C HIS A 131 0.18 5.44 8.93
N HIS A 132 -0.60 5.25 7.86
CA HIS A 132 -1.22 6.35 7.11
C HIS A 132 -2.72 6.54 7.38
N ILE A 133 -3.40 5.53 7.92
CA ILE A 133 -4.86 5.50 8.09
C ILE A 133 -5.16 5.09 9.52
N HIS A 134 -6.01 5.86 10.19
CA HIS A 134 -6.49 5.51 11.52
C HIS A 134 -7.56 4.40 11.45
N PHE A 135 -7.36 3.33 12.21
CA PHE A 135 -8.35 2.27 12.40
C PHE A 135 -8.70 2.15 13.88
N GLU A 136 -9.98 2.31 14.24
CA GLU A 136 -10.44 2.26 15.64
C GLU A 136 -10.09 0.94 16.35
N SER A 137 -10.11 -0.19 15.63
CA SER A 137 -9.84 -1.53 16.14
C SER A 137 -8.64 -2.22 15.46
N GLY A 138 -7.81 -1.45 14.74
CA GLY A 138 -6.71 -1.96 13.92
C GLY A 138 -7.15 -2.57 12.57
N ILE A 139 -6.26 -2.53 11.57
CA ILE A 139 -6.54 -3.04 10.21
C ILE A 139 -6.81 -4.56 10.21
N SER A 140 -6.24 -5.29 11.17
CA SER A 140 -6.43 -6.72 11.31
C SER A 140 -7.87 -7.13 11.62
N ASN A 141 -8.63 -6.24 12.26
CA ASN A 141 -10.04 -6.42 12.60
C ASN A 141 -10.99 -5.58 11.71
N TYR A 142 -10.44 -4.83 10.75
CA TYR A 142 -11.25 -3.98 9.88
C TYR A 142 -12.23 -4.83 9.07
N CYS A 143 -13.52 -4.55 9.24
CA CYS A 143 -14.61 -5.09 8.46
C CYS A 143 -15.15 -4.00 7.53
N ARG A 144 -15.39 -4.33 6.26
CA ARG A 144 -16.12 -3.41 5.35
C ARG A 144 -17.56 -3.28 5.81
N GLU A 145 -18.22 -2.21 5.38
CA GLU A 145 -19.64 -1.98 5.67
C GLU A 145 -20.50 -3.20 5.29
N GLY A 146 -21.37 -3.60 6.22
CA GLY A 146 -22.26 -4.75 6.07
C GLY A 146 -21.60 -6.12 6.16
N ALA A 147 -20.33 -6.22 6.58
CA ALA A 147 -19.64 -7.48 6.81
C ALA A 147 -19.29 -7.69 8.28
N ASP A 148 -19.45 -8.93 8.75
CA ASP A 148 -19.08 -9.34 10.12
C ASP A 148 -17.71 -10.05 10.18
N VAL A 149 -17.02 -10.13 9.04
CA VAL A 149 -15.75 -10.85 8.88
C VAL A 149 -14.68 -9.85 8.46
N PRO A 150 -13.46 -9.91 9.04
CA PRO A 150 -12.38 -9.01 8.66
C PRO A 150 -12.07 -9.08 7.16
N LEU A 151 -11.79 -7.92 6.55
CA LEU A 151 -11.60 -7.76 5.11
C LEU A 151 -10.59 -8.76 4.54
N TRP A 152 -9.48 -8.97 5.26
CA TRP A 152 -8.44 -9.91 4.82
C TRP A 152 -8.94 -11.36 4.79
N LYS A 153 -9.77 -11.75 5.76
CA LYS A 153 -10.40 -13.08 5.81
C LYS A 153 -11.44 -13.25 4.70
N GLU A 154 -12.16 -12.19 4.35
CA GLU A 154 -13.00 -12.24 3.15
C GLU A 154 -12.18 -12.46 1.88
N ARG A 155 -11.06 -11.75 1.73
CA ARG A 155 -10.15 -11.90 0.59
C ARG A 155 -9.61 -13.33 0.46
N GLU A 156 -9.19 -13.94 1.57
CA GLU A 156 -8.76 -15.35 1.61
C GLU A 156 -9.88 -16.29 1.10
N GLY A 157 -11.12 -16.07 1.55
CA GLY A 157 -12.28 -16.84 1.09
C GLY A 157 -12.55 -16.68 -0.41
N ILE A 158 -12.49 -15.45 -0.93
CA ILE A 158 -12.65 -15.15 -2.37
C ILE A 158 -11.55 -15.81 -3.19
N GLN A 159 -10.30 -15.82 -2.70
CA GLN A 159 -9.20 -16.48 -3.39
C GLN A 159 -9.44 -17.98 -3.54
N VAL A 160 -9.92 -18.65 -2.48
CA VAL A 160 -10.28 -20.08 -2.53
C VAL A 160 -11.40 -20.31 -3.55
N LEU A 161 -12.41 -19.45 -3.59
CA LEU A 161 -13.51 -19.56 -4.54
C LEU A 161 -13.05 -19.32 -5.99
N ARG A 162 -12.27 -18.26 -6.25
CA ARG A 162 -11.66 -17.96 -7.54
C ARG A 162 -10.82 -19.13 -8.06
N ASN A 163 -10.05 -19.78 -7.19
CA ASN A 163 -9.25 -20.95 -7.58
C ASN A 163 -10.14 -22.12 -8.03
N LYS A 164 -11.29 -22.34 -7.37
CA LYS A 164 -12.26 -23.36 -7.81
C LYS A 164 -12.87 -22.99 -9.16
N VAL A 165 -13.20 -21.72 -9.38
CA VAL A 165 -13.73 -21.25 -10.67
C VAL A 165 -12.71 -21.48 -11.78
N LEU A 166 -11.47 -21.00 -11.61
CA LEU A 166 -10.44 -21.06 -12.66
C LEU A 166 -9.90 -22.47 -12.92
N HIS A 167 -9.70 -23.27 -11.88
CA HIS A 167 -9.02 -24.58 -12.02
C HIS A 167 -9.99 -25.76 -12.09
N GLN A 168 -11.25 -25.59 -11.68
CA GLN A 168 -12.25 -26.66 -11.67
C GLN A 168 -13.50 -26.31 -12.49
N ALA A 169 -13.51 -25.16 -13.19
CA ALA A 169 -14.65 -24.68 -13.97
C ALA A 169 -15.97 -24.62 -13.16
N LYS A 170 -15.88 -24.38 -11.85
CA LYS A 170 -17.06 -24.18 -11.00
C LYS A 170 -17.66 -22.80 -11.25
N THR A 171 -18.96 -22.67 -11.03
CA THR A 171 -19.65 -21.38 -11.00
C THR A 171 -19.76 -20.86 -9.57
N CYS A 172 -20.00 -19.55 -9.43
CA CYS A 172 -20.38 -18.93 -8.17
C CYS A 172 -21.79 -18.36 -8.25
N ASN A 173 -22.40 -18.12 -7.10
CA ASN A 173 -23.71 -17.46 -7.05
C ASN A 173 -23.55 -15.92 -7.02
N LYS A 174 -24.69 -15.21 -7.03
CA LYS A 174 -24.73 -13.75 -6.98
C LYS A 174 -24.09 -13.18 -5.70
N TYR A 175 -24.37 -13.79 -4.56
CA TYR A 175 -23.83 -13.38 -3.26
C TYR A 175 -22.30 -13.45 -3.23
N ASP A 176 -21.71 -14.50 -3.81
CA ASP A 176 -20.27 -14.64 -3.94
C ASP A 176 -19.64 -13.52 -4.79
N ALA A 177 -20.31 -13.15 -5.89
CA ALA A 177 -19.87 -12.08 -6.77
C ALA A 177 -19.99 -10.71 -6.09
N GLU A 178 -21.10 -10.44 -5.40
CA GLU A 178 -21.32 -9.25 -4.56
C GLU A 178 -20.25 -9.11 -3.50
N ARG A 179 -19.95 -10.20 -2.79
CA ARG A 179 -18.89 -10.23 -1.78
C ARG A 179 -17.53 -9.93 -2.40
N SER A 180 -17.19 -10.56 -3.52
CA SER A 180 -15.93 -10.34 -4.23
C SER A 180 -15.76 -8.89 -4.68
N LEU A 181 -16.83 -8.29 -5.23
CA LEU A 181 -16.84 -6.88 -5.62
C LEU A 181 -16.71 -5.95 -4.40
N GLY A 182 -17.42 -6.23 -3.31
CA GLY A 182 -17.35 -5.45 -2.08
C GLY A 182 -15.94 -5.43 -1.48
N VAL A 183 -15.22 -6.56 -1.51
CA VAL A 183 -13.82 -6.62 -1.09
C VAL A 183 -12.91 -5.80 -2.00
N ALA A 184 -13.09 -5.88 -3.33
CA ALA A 184 -12.31 -5.07 -4.27
C ALA A 184 -12.51 -3.57 -4.04
N MET A 185 -13.77 -3.14 -3.85
CA MET A 185 -14.11 -1.74 -3.55
C MET A 185 -13.51 -1.27 -2.22
N ALA A 186 -13.57 -2.12 -1.18
CA ALA A 186 -12.98 -1.79 0.11
C ALA A 186 -11.47 -1.56 0.01
N PHE A 187 -10.73 -2.41 -0.71
CA PHE A 187 -9.30 -2.17 -0.91
C PHE A 187 -9.04 -0.92 -1.77
N ILE A 188 -9.85 -0.63 -2.79
CA ILE A 188 -9.70 0.63 -3.55
C ILE A 188 -9.86 1.85 -2.64
N ASN A 189 -10.84 1.82 -1.73
CA ASN A 189 -11.06 2.90 -0.78
C ASN A 189 -9.87 3.05 0.17
N LEU A 190 -9.34 1.95 0.71
CA LEU A 190 -8.13 1.98 1.54
C LEU A 190 -6.92 2.52 0.78
N THR A 191 -6.73 2.10 -0.48
CA THR A 191 -5.67 2.63 -1.33
C THR A 191 -5.84 4.13 -1.59
N ASN A 192 -7.07 4.60 -1.82
CA ASN A 192 -7.33 6.04 -1.96
C ASN A 192 -6.98 6.82 -0.69
N LEU A 193 -7.33 6.32 0.49
CA LEU A 193 -6.97 6.96 1.77
C LEU A 193 -5.45 7.03 1.95
N LEU A 194 -4.73 5.94 1.62
CA LEU A 194 -3.27 5.94 1.61
C LEU A 194 -2.72 6.99 0.63
N LEU A 195 -3.23 7.03 -0.61
CA LEU A 195 -2.77 7.99 -1.62
C LEU A 195 -3.02 9.44 -1.17
N SER A 196 -4.17 9.74 -0.57
CA SER A 196 -4.49 11.08 -0.07
C SER A 196 -3.52 11.50 1.04
N SER A 197 -3.09 10.57 1.89
CA SER A 197 -2.08 10.88 2.94
C SER A 197 -0.73 11.34 2.37
N ILE A 198 -0.45 11.04 1.09
CA ILE A 198 0.75 11.46 0.36
C ILE A 198 0.44 12.45 -0.79
N GLY A 199 -0.74 13.07 -0.78
CA GLY A 199 -1.14 14.12 -1.73
C GLY A 199 -1.48 13.63 -3.14
N LEU A 200 -1.94 12.39 -3.28
CA LEU A 200 -2.33 11.75 -4.54
C LEU A 200 -3.75 11.20 -4.46
N LYS A 201 -4.40 10.99 -5.61
CA LYS A 201 -5.72 10.33 -5.70
C LYS A 201 -5.93 9.61 -7.03
N PHE A 202 -6.86 8.67 -7.07
CA PHE A 202 -7.36 8.13 -8.34
C PHE A 202 -8.34 9.10 -9.02
N SER A 203 -8.11 9.37 -10.30
CA SER A 203 -9.13 9.93 -11.18
C SER A 203 -10.22 8.89 -11.51
N LYS A 204 -11.33 9.33 -12.15
CA LYS A 204 -12.41 8.43 -12.61
C LYS A 204 -11.93 7.29 -13.54
N GLY A 205 -10.77 7.43 -14.19
CA GLY A 205 -10.18 6.43 -15.07
C GLY A 205 -9.24 5.44 -14.37
N GLY A 206 -8.83 5.72 -13.13
CA GLY A 206 -7.75 5.00 -12.47
C GLY A 206 -6.36 5.62 -12.67
N LEU A 207 -6.24 6.71 -13.43
CA LEU A 207 -5.03 7.51 -13.49
C LEU A 207 -4.79 8.17 -12.14
N LEU A 208 -3.58 8.04 -11.61
CA LEU A 208 -3.11 8.74 -10.41
C LEU A 208 -2.83 10.20 -10.75
N VAL A 209 -3.40 11.11 -9.96
CA VAL A 209 -3.22 12.56 -10.09
C VAL A 209 -2.91 13.15 -8.72
N SER A 210 -2.26 14.31 -8.70
CA SER A 210 -2.11 15.08 -7.46
C SER A 210 -3.48 15.48 -6.91
N GLU A 211 -3.60 15.52 -5.59
CA GLU A 211 -4.83 15.93 -4.90
C GLU A 211 -5.16 17.41 -5.13
#